data_AF-Q5BZJ6-F1
#
_entry.id   AF-Q5BZJ6-F1
#
_cell.length_a   1.000
_cell.length_b   1.000
_cell.length_c   1.000
_cell.angle_alpha   90.00
_cell.angle_beta   90.00
_cell.angle_gamma   90.00
#
_symmetry.space_group_name_H-M   'P 1'
#
loop_
_entity.id
_entity.type
_entity.pdbx_description
1 polymer ?
#
loop_
_entity_poly.entity_id
_entity_poly.type
_entity_poly.pdbx_seq_one_letter_code
_entity_poly.pdbx_strand_id
1 'polypeptide(L)'
;RGYDGTYTNSFRISPITLAMMEDTGWYIPNYALSQSFSWGKGRGCTFATGSCLEYMLEQNRRDHPITPFCQQLTLGFNDNNNRLQVSCTPDGESYGFCNLIEYYKPLPSEYVYFVRTNFEMNASNSEITLGTGNLTNQYPLVKMGGKIALANYCPYHQEIEWEDNIGQSIFNTHCH
;
A
#
# COMPACT_ATOMS: atom_id res chain seq x y z
N ARG A 1 -13.97 21.31 4.99
CA ARG A 1 -14.02 19.85 4.80
C ARG A 1 -13.74 19.59 3.33
N GLY A 2 -12.48 19.29 2.99
CA GLY A 2 -12.16 18.79 1.66
C GLY A 2 -12.41 17.29 1.65
N TYR A 3 -13.10 16.78 0.64
CA TYR A 3 -13.07 15.35 0.35
C TYR A 3 -11.70 15.09 -0.28
N ASP A 4 -10.82 14.43 0.47
CA ASP A 4 -9.53 14.01 -0.05
C ASP A 4 -9.80 12.77 -0.91
N GLY A 5 -9.87 12.96 -2.23
CA GLY A 5 -10.08 11.90 -3.21
C GLY A 5 -8.75 11.62 -3.91
N THR A 6 -8.29 10.38 -3.83
CA THR A 6 -7.09 9.94 -4.57
C THR A 6 -7.53 9.13 -5.78
N TYR A 7 -7.03 9.47 -6.96
CA TYR A 7 -7.26 8.71 -8.18
C TYR A 7 -6.15 7.67 -8.39
N THR A 8 -6.50 6.56 -9.03
CA THR A 8 -5.55 5.61 -9.60
C THR A 8 -5.44 5.90 -11.10
N ASN A 9 -4.25 5.68 -11.61
CA ASN A 9 -3.88 5.84 -13.01
C ASN A 9 -4.44 4.70 -13.88
N SER A 10 -4.80 3.61 -13.21
CA SER A 10 -5.43 2.43 -13.76
C SER A 10 -6.91 2.40 -13.36
N PHE A 11 -7.71 3.35 -13.86
CA PHE A 11 -9.16 3.28 -13.64
C PHE A 11 -9.72 1.99 -14.26
N ARG A 12 -10.45 1.22 -13.46
CA ARG A 12 -11.09 -0.03 -13.87
C ARG A 12 -12.59 0.01 -13.58
N ILE A 13 -13.41 -0.21 -14.60
CA ILE A 13 -14.83 -0.54 -14.44
C ILE A 13 -14.92 -2.02 -14.06
N SER A 14 -14.75 -2.30 -12.78
CA SER A 14 -14.73 -3.66 -12.23
C SER A 14 -16.14 -4.22 -12.01
N PRO A 15 -16.28 -5.54 -11.74
CA PRO A 15 -17.55 -6.11 -11.28
C PRO A 15 -18.12 -5.42 -10.04
N ILE A 16 -17.28 -4.88 -9.14
CA ILE A 16 -17.73 -4.14 -7.96
C ILE A 16 -18.43 -2.83 -8.38
N THR A 17 -17.82 -2.10 -9.32
CA THR A 17 -18.39 -0.86 -9.87
C THR A 17 -19.72 -1.12 -10.55
N LEU A 18 -19.81 -2.19 -11.36
CA LEU A 18 -21.05 -2.57 -12.04
C LEU A 18 -22.14 -2.99 -11.05
N ALA A 19 -21.81 -3.79 -10.02
CA ALA A 19 -22.75 -4.16 -8.98
C ALA A 19 -23.30 -2.94 -8.23
N MET A 20 -22.44 -1.98 -7.89
CA MET A 20 -22.87 -0.71 -7.31
C MET A 20 -23.87 0.03 -8.21
N MET A 21 -23.64 0.07 -9.53
CA MET A 21 -24.55 0.69 -10.49
C MET A 21 -25.88 -0.08 -10.60
N GLU A 22 -25.85 -1.41 -10.58
CA GLU A 22 -27.04 -2.27 -10.60
C GLU A 22 -27.90 -2.08 -9.35
N ASP A 23 -27.29 -2.01 -8.16
CA ASP A 23 -27.97 -1.82 -6.87
C ASP A 23 -28.72 -0.49 -6.77
N THR A 24 -28.35 0.51 -7.58
CA THR A 24 -29.12 1.76 -7.67
C THR A 24 -30.49 1.57 -8.32
N GLY A 25 -30.67 0.52 -9.15
CA GLY A 25 -31.84 0.29 -9.98
C GLY A 25 -31.91 1.11 -11.27
N TRP A 26 -30.92 1.98 -11.54
CA TRP A 26 -30.89 2.83 -12.75
C TRP A 26 -30.29 2.12 -13.97
N TYR A 27 -29.47 1.08 -13.74
CA TYR A 27 -28.70 0.41 -14.78
C TYR A 27 -28.84 -1.10 -14.69
N ILE A 28 -28.85 -1.77 -15.85
CA ILE A 28 -28.67 -3.22 -15.97
C ILE A 28 -27.32 -3.43 -16.67
N PRO A 29 -26.23 -3.58 -15.91
CA PRO A 29 -24.88 -3.64 -16.47
C PRO A 29 -24.59 -4.99 -17.14
N ASN A 30 -23.75 -4.98 -18.18
CA ASN A 30 -23.21 -6.20 -18.77
C ASN A 30 -21.87 -6.54 -18.13
N TYR A 31 -21.87 -7.47 -17.17
CA TYR A 31 -20.65 -7.91 -16.47
C TYR A 31 -19.58 -8.52 -17.38
N ALA A 32 -19.92 -9.00 -18.58
CA ALA A 32 -18.94 -9.51 -19.54
C ALA A 32 -18.01 -8.41 -20.08
N LEU A 33 -18.39 -7.14 -19.95
CA LEU A 33 -17.57 -5.98 -20.32
C LEU A 33 -16.78 -5.41 -19.12
N SER A 34 -16.86 -6.04 -17.95
CA SER A 34 -16.08 -5.61 -16.80
C SER A 34 -14.58 -5.80 -17.02
N GLN A 35 -13.81 -4.89 -16.48
CA GLN A 35 -12.36 -4.95 -16.49
C GLN A 35 -11.87 -5.75 -15.28
N SER A 36 -10.75 -6.46 -15.45
CA SER A 36 -10.09 -7.16 -14.35
C SER A 36 -9.65 -6.16 -13.28
N PHE A 37 -9.88 -6.52 -12.02
CA PHE A 37 -9.45 -5.77 -10.85
C PHE A 37 -8.67 -6.72 -9.94
N SER A 38 -7.35 -6.51 -9.88
CA SER A 38 -6.40 -7.37 -9.17
C SER A 38 -6.38 -7.08 -7.66
N TRP A 39 -6.63 -5.84 -7.26
CA TRP A 39 -6.56 -5.40 -5.89
C TRP A 39 -7.57 -6.13 -4.99
N GLY A 40 -7.08 -6.85 -3.99
CA GLY A 40 -7.91 -7.64 -3.07
C GLY A 40 -8.48 -8.95 -3.64
N LYS A 41 -8.30 -9.24 -4.93
CA LYS A 41 -8.80 -10.47 -5.55
C LYS A 41 -8.16 -11.70 -4.89
N GLY A 42 -9.00 -12.60 -4.37
CA GLY A 42 -8.55 -13.84 -3.73
C GLY A 42 -7.81 -13.65 -2.41
N ARG A 43 -7.85 -12.46 -1.79
CA ARG A 43 -7.11 -12.17 -0.54
C ARG A 43 -7.84 -12.56 0.76
N GLY A 44 -9.07 -13.04 0.65
CA GLY A 44 -9.84 -13.59 1.77
C GLY A 44 -10.48 -12.54 2.69
N CYS A 45 -11.17 -13.02 3.73
CA CYS A 45 -11.98 -12.16 4.61
C CYS A 45 -11.14 -11.19 5.44
N THR A 46 -9.97 -11.62 5.93
CA THR A 46 -9.08 -10.77 6.74
C THR A 46 -8.65 -9.53 5.97
N PHE A 47 -8.40 -9.66 4.67
CA PHE A 47 -8.09 -8.50 3.81
C PHE A 47 -9.24 -7.50 3.73
N ALA A 48 -10.48 -7.98 3.66
CA ALA A 48 -11.66 -7.14 3.46
C ALA A 48 -12.22 -6.55 4.77
N THR A 49 -11.98 -7.19 5.91
CA THR A 49 -12.64 -6.87 7.18
C THR A 49 -11.68 -6.52 8.33
N GLY A 50 -10.44 -7.02 8.26
CA GLY A 50 -9.41 -6.76 9.27
C GLY A 50 -8.56 -5.53 8.95
N SER A 51 -7.63 -5.20 9.84
CA SER A 51 -6.61 -4.19 9.56
C SER A 51 -5.57 -4.72 8.57
N CYS A 52 -4.85 -3.84 7.85
CA CYS A 52 -3.73 -4.29 7.03
C CYS A 52 -2.63 -4.94 7.86
N LEU A 53 -2.42 -4.50 9.11
CA LEU A 53 -1.50 -5.16 10.04
C LEU A 53 -1.91 -6.62 10.28
N GLU A 54 -3.18 -6.86 10.58
CA GLU A 54 -3.71 -8.20 10.81
C GLU A 54 -3.54 -9.09 9.56
N TYR A 55 -3.88 -8.57 8.39
CA TYR A 55 -3.66 -9.28 7.12
C TYR A 55 -2.17 -9.59 6.90
N MET A 56 -1.28 -8.62 7.07
CA MET A 56 0.16 -8.82 6.86
C MET A 56 0.74 -9.85 7.85
N LEU A 57 0.30 -9.83 9.11
CA LEU A 57 0.67 -10.84 10.10
C LEU A 57 0.13 -12.23 9.73
N GLU A 58 -1.08 -12.33 9.20
CA GLU A 58 -1.64 -13.60 8.71
C GLU A 58 -0.83 -14.15 7.53
N GLN A 59 -0.47 -13.30 6.55
CA GLN A 59 0.34 -13.74 5.40
C GLN A 59 1.74 -14.19 5.84
N ASN A 60 2.40 -13.44 6.72
CA ASN A 60 3.70 -13.84 7.27
C ASN A 60 3.66 -15.20 7.98
N ARG A 61 2.59 -15.48 8.75
CA ARG A 61 2.42 -16.80 9.41
C ARG A 61 2.23 -17.95 8.43
N ARG A 62 1.80 -17.67 7.20
CA ARG A 62 1.59 -18.64 6.13
C ARG A 62 2.76 -18.68 5.13
N ASP A 63 3.85 -17.97 5.40
CA ASP A 63 4.96 -17.79 4.46
C ASP A 63 4.49 -17.27 3.09
N HIS A 64 3.43 -16.46 3.09
CA HIS A 64 2.86 -15.84 1.89
C HIS A 64 3.31 -14.38 1.77
N PRO A 65 3.40 -13.84 0.54
CA PRO A 65 3.68 -12.43 0.34
C PRO A 65 2.62 -11.55 1.00
N ILE A 66 3.05 -10.50 1.72
CA ILE A 66 2.18 -9.48 2.30
C ILE A 66 1.49 -8.57 1.26
N THR A 67 1.71 -8.83 -0.03
CA THR A 67 1.14 -8.05 -1.12
C THR A 67 -0.40 -8.03 -1.03
N PRO A 68 -1.04 -6.89 -1.35
CA PRO A 68 -0.47 -5.70 -1.99
C PRO A 68 0.27 -4.72 -1.06
N PHE A 69 0.23 -4.93 0.25
CA PHE A 69 0.92 -4.08 1.22
C PHE A 69 2.44 -4.26 1.18
N CYS A 70 3.16 -3.36 1.84
CA CYS A 70 4.62 -3.32 1.84
C CYS A 70 5.18 -2.72 3.13
N GLN A 71 6.44 -3.04 3.45
CA GLN A 71 7.15 -2.52 4.63
C GLN A 71 8.47 -1.84 4.27
N GLN A 72 8.77 -1.70 2.98
CA GLN A 72 10.02 -1.13 2.51
C GLN A 72 9.95 0.39 2.57
N LEU A 73 10.92 1.02 3.22
CA LEU A 73 10.98 2.47 3.24
C LEU A 73 11.33 3.02 1.87
N THR A 74 10.58 4.04 1.44
CA THR A 74 10.83 4.77 0.19
C THR A 74 12.22 5.44 0.17
N LEU A 75 12.77 5.72 1.36
CA LEU A 75 14.09 6.31 1.57
C LEU A 75 14.97 5.26 2.26
N GLY A 76 15.88 4.63 1.51
CA GLY A 76 16.82 3.67 2.08
C GLY A 76 17.73 4.36 3.09
N PHE A 77 17.67 3.97 4.36
CA PHE A 77 18.55 4.46 5.43
C PHE A 77 20.05 4.13 5.22
N ASN A 78 20.41 3.36 4.18
CA ASN A 78 21.77 2.88 3.92
C ASN A 78 22.30 3.18 2.51
N ASP A 79 21.60 3.95 1.69
CA ASP A 79 22.12 4.36 0.39
C ASP A 79 22.30 5.88 0.37
N ASN A 80 23.56 6.33 0.30
CA ASN A 80 23.92 7.75 0.22
C ASN A 80 23.36 8.44 -1.03
N ASN A 81 22.69 7.67 -1.90
CA ASN A 81 21.84 8.14 -2.96
C ASN A 81 20.38 7.88 -2.55
N ASN A 82 19.70 8.91 -2.08
CA ASN A 82 18.29 8.98 -1.68
C ASN A 82 17.33 8.59 -2.84
N ARG A 83 17.42 7.35 -3.33
CA ARG A 83 16.79 6.85 -4.54
C ARG A 83 15.52 6.10 -4.17
N LEU A 84 14.42 6.56 -4.76
CA LEU A 84 13.15 5.87 -4.76
C LEU A 84 13.35 4.42 -5.26
N GLN A 85 13.06 3.43 -4.41
CA GLN A 85 13.07 2.04 -4.83
C GLN A 85 11.82 1.73 -5.65
N VAL A 86 12.00 1.69 -6.97
CA VAL A 86 10.94 1.36 -7.94
C VAL A 86 11.07 -0.10 -8.33
N SER A 87 9.95 -0.81 -8.33
CA SER A 87 9.83 -2.19 -8.81
C SER A 87 8.50 -2.39 -9.53
N CYS A 88 8.31 -3.52 -10.20
CA CYS A 88 6.99 -3.86 -10.70
C CYS A 88 6.01 -4.03 -9.54
N THR A 89 4.77 -3.60 -9.76
CA THR A 89 3.66 -3.84 -8.85
C THR A 89 3.42 -5.35 -8.68
N PRO A 90 2.80 -5.80 -7.59
CA PRO A 90 2.58 -7.22 -7.35
C PRO A 90 1.78 -7.97 -8.43
N ASP A 91 0.99 -7.26 -9.24
CA ASP A 91 0.25 -7.82 -10.38
C ASP A 91 1.05 -7.79 -11.70
N GLY A 92 2.24 -7.18 -11.70
CA GLY A 92 3.14 -7.10 -12.85
C GLY A 92 2.66 -6.14 -13.95
N GLU A 93 1.57 -5.40 -13.74
CA GLU A 93 1.00 -4.53 -14.78
C GLU A 93 1.73 -3.19 -14.89
N SER A 94 2.33 -2.69 -13.81
CA SER A 94 2.92 -1.34 -13.77
C SER A 94 4.16 -1.23 -12.90
N TYR A 95 4.95 -0.18 -13.09
CA TYR A 95 5.99 0.20 -12.13
C TYR A 95 5.37 0.91 -10.93
N GLY A 96 5.89 0.63 -9.75
CA GLY A 96 5.43 1.20 -8.50
C GLY A 96 6.52 1.26 -7.43
N PHE A 97 6.17 1.84 -6.28
CA PHE A 97 7.03 1.92 -5.11
C PHE A 97 6.22 1.69 -3.84
N CYS A 98 6.87 1.28 -2.75
CA CYS A 98 6.20 1.22 -1.46
C CYS A 98 5.95 2.64 -0.94
N ASN A 99 4.68 3.04 -0.77
CA ASN A 99 4.31 4.39 -0.34
C ASN A 99 4.38 4.60 1.18
N LEU A 100 5.27 3.88 1.86
CA LEU A 100 5.54 4.02 3.30
C LEU A 100 6.40 5.26 3.57
N ILE A 101 5.87 6.20 4.35
CA ILE A 101 6.52 7.46 4.68
C ILE A 101 6.57 7.71 6.19
N GLU A 102 7.42 8.65 6.60
CA GLU A 102 7.42 9.22 7.94
C GLU A 102 6.65 10.55 7.97
N TYR A 103 5.68 10.66 8.87
CA TYR A 103 4.88 11.86 9.10
C TYR A 103 5.53 12.78 10.12
N TYR A 104 5.34 14.09 9.96
CA TYR A 104 5.80 15.07 10.95
C TYR A 104 5.09 14.92 12.30
N LYS A 105 3.79 14.59 12.27
CA LYS A 105 2.94 14.38 13.45
C LYS A 105 2.64 12.88 13.62
N PRO A 106 2.47 12.41 14.86
CA PRO A 106 2.02 11.04 15.12
C PRO A 106 0.68 10.73 14.45
N LEU A 107 0.55 9.51 13.93
CA LEU A 107 -0.71 8.95 13.47
C LEU A 107 -1.60 8.56 14.68
N PRO A 108 -2.93 8.53 14.50
CA PRO A 108 -3.83 7.87 15.44
C PRO A 108 -3.39 6.43 15.75
N SER A 109 -3.60 5.99 17.00
CA SER A 109 -3.10 4.70 17.50
C SER A 109 -3.55 3.49 16.69
N GLU A 110 -4.76 3.54 16.12
CA GLU A 110 -5.37 2.52 15.27
C GLU A 110 -4.65 2.35 13.91
N TYR A 111 -3.82 3.32 13.53
CA TYR A 111 -3.04 3.34 12.29
C TYR A 111 -1.53 3.15 12.52
N VAL A 112 -1.13 2.77 13.74
CA VAL A 112 0.27 2.46 14.06
C VAL A 112 0.54 0.98 13.84
N TYR A 113 1.17 0.66 12.72
CA TYR A 113 1.36 -0.73 12.27
C TYR A 113 2.76 -1.29 12.52
N PHE A 114 3.73 -0.43 12.73
CA PHE A 114 5.15 -0.81 12.74
C PHE A 114 5.80 -0.60 14.10
N VAL A 115 6.77 -1.44 14.38
CA VAL A 115 7.63 -1.37 15.56
C VAL A 115 9.10 -1.50 15.14
N ARG A 116 9.98 -1.01 16.01
CA ARG A 116 11.43 -1.20 15.89
C ARG A 116 11.93 -2.01 17.08
N THR A 117 12.68 -3.08 16.83
CA THR A 117 13.38 -3.85 17.86
C THR A 117 14.69 -3.14 18.26
N ASN A 118 15.09 -3.28 19.53
CA ASN A 118 16.23 -2.61 20.17
C ASN A 118 17.43 -2.22 19.27
N PHE A 119 17.87 -0.98 19.51
CA PHE A 119 19.05 -0.30 18.98
C PHE A 119 20.31 -0.91 19.59
N GLU A 120 20.89 -1.96 19.00
CA GLU A 120 22.32 -2.20 19.23
C GLU A 120 23.07 -1.01 18.65
N MET A 121 23.81 -0.27 19.47
CA MET A 121 24.53 0.97 19.11
C MET A 121 25.51 0.83 17.93
N ASN A 122 25.73 -0.38 17.41
CA ASN A 122 26.62 -0.67 16.29
C ASN A 122 25.94 -1.42 15.13
N ALA A 123 24.60 -1.55 15.12
CA ALA A 123 23.90 -2.17 14.01
C ALA A 123 23.39 -1.09 13.04
N SER A 124 24.11 -0.92 11.93
CA SER A 124 23.71 -0.08 10.78
C SER A 124 22.39 -0.50 10.12
N ASN A 125 21.67 -1.50 10.67
CA ASN A 125 20.52 -2.17 10.07
C ASN A 125 19.35 -2.30 11.06
N SER A 126 18.89 -1.22 11.69
CA SER A 126 17.65 -1.28 12.48
C SER A 126 16.46 -1.62 11.57
N GLU A 127 15.99 -2.86 11.63
CA GLU A 127 14.90 -3.35 10.78
C GLU A 127 13.52 -2.90 11.31
N ILE A 128 12.68 -2.38 10.42
CA ILE A 128 11.28 -2.09 10.72
C ILE A 128 10.49 -3.38 10.63
N THR A 129 9.71 -3.70 11.67
CA THR A 129 8.92 -4.93 11.74
C THR A 129 7.45 -4.62 12.03
N LEU A 130 6.57 -5.59 11.78
CA LEU A 130 5.14 -5.48 12.08
C LEU A 130 4.89 -5.56 13.60
N GLY A 131 4.02 -4.68 14.11
CA GLY A 131 3.60 -4.72 15.50
C GLY A 131 2.81 -5.99 15.81
N THR A 132 3.32 -6.86 16.68
CA THR A 132 2.63 -8.11 17.08
C THR A 132 1.75 -7.93 18.31
N GLY A 133 1.70 -6.72 18.88
CA GLY A 133 1.07 -6.43 20.18
C GLY A 133 1.98 -6.71 21.38
N ASN A 134 3.09 -7.43 21.20
CA ASN A 134 4.10 -7.59 22.24
C ASN A 134 5.14 -6.46 22.17
N LEU A 135 5.21 -5.62 23.21
CA LEU A 135 6.13 -4.48 23.27
C LEU A 135 7.43 -4.75 24.03
N THR A 136 7.71 -5.99 24.46
CA THR A 136 9.00 -6.30 25.10
C THR A 136 10.14 -6.00 24.12
N ASN A 137 11.00 -5.03 24.44
CA ASN A 137 12.12 -4.58 23.61
C ASN A 137 11.72 -4.06 22.21
N GLN A 138 10.49 -3.56 22.07
CA GLN A 138 9.96 -3.01 20.84
C GLN A 138 9.36 -1.62 21.07
N TYR A 139 9.63 -0.70 20.15
CA TYR A 139 9.11 0.67 20.21
C TYR A 139 8.15 0.92 19.03
N PRO A 140 6.92 1.40 19.29
CA PRO A 140 5.97 1.71 18.22
C PRO A 140 6.45 2.89 17.39
N LEU A 141 6.43 2.73 16.07
CA LEU A 141 6.80 3.77 15.11
C LEU A 141 5.57 4.63 14.79
N VAL A 142 5.15 5.45 15.75
CA VAL A 142 3.90 6.23 15.71
C VAL A 142 3.81 7.25 14.56
N LYS A 143 4.92 7.51 13.87
CA LYS A 143 4.99 8.43 12.72
C LYS A 143 5.09 7.71 11.37
N MET A 144 5.14 6.38 11.35
CA MET A 144 5.32 5.61 10.13
C MET A 144 3.97 5.09 9.63
N GLY A 145 3.67 5.30 8.35
CA GLY A 145 2.47 4.78 7.70
C GLY A 145 2.47 5.00 6.20
N GLY A 146 1.52 4.37 5.51
CA GLY A 146 1.25 4.61 4.10
C GLY A 146 0.76 6.03 3.85
N LYS A 147 1.24 6.63 2.75
CA LYS A 147 0.98 8.03 2.37
C LYS A 147 -0.51 8.39 2.27
N ILE A 148 -1.37 7.43 1.96
CA ILE A 148 -2.78 7.65 1.58
C ILE A 148 -3.72 7.40 2.76
N ALA A 149 -4.34 8.46 3.26
CA ALA A 149 -5.27 8.38 4.40
C ALA A 149 -6.53 7.56 4.09
N LEU A 150 -7.03 7.58 2.85
CA LEU A 150 -8.16 6.74 2.41
C LEU A 150 -7.86 5.24 2.51
N ALA A 151 -6.59 4.86 2.45
CA ALA A 151 -6.14 3.48 2.66
C ALA A 151 -5.89 3.18 4.14
N ASN A 152 -6.47 3.97 5.06
CA ASN A 152 -6.24 3.88 6.50
C ASN A 152 -4.74 3.95 6.87
N TYR A 153 -3.95 4.71 6.11
CA TYR A 153 -2.48 4.75 6.25
C TYR A 153 -1.81 3.38 6.12
N CYS A 154 -2.44 2.40 5.48
CA CYS A 154 -1.79 1.15 5.13
C CYS A 154 -0.80 1.38 3.98
N PRO A 155 0.49 1.03 4.14
CA PRO A 155 1.44 1.16 3.05
C PRO A 155 1.26 0.05 2.03
N TYR A 156 1.27 0.42 0.76
CA TYR A 156 1.14 -0.49 -0.37
C TYR A 156 2.03 -0.08 -1.54
N HIS A 157 2.19 -0.99 -2.49
CA HIS A 157 2.89 -0.69 -3.74
C HIS A 157 2.02 0.22 -4.60
N GLN A 158 2.35 1.51 -4.62
CA GLN A 158 1.65 2.53 -5.38
C GLN A 158 2.28 2.66 -6.76
N GLU A 159 1.44 2.66 -7.81
CA GLU A 159 1.84 2.89 -9.19
C GLU A 159 2.47 4.28 -9.38
N ILE A 160 3.45 4.37 -10.30
CA ILE A 160 4.09 5.62 -10.71
C ILE A 160 3.56 6.03 -12.08
N GLU A 161 3.23 7.31 -12.21
CA GLU A 161 3.13 7.98 -13.49
C GLU A 161 4.33 8.91 -13.68
N TRP A 162 4.90 8.86 -14.88
CA TRP A 162 5.92 9.79 -15.31
C TRP A 162 5.23 10.83 -16.19
N GLU A 163 5.05 12.05 -15.69
CA GLU A 163 4.53 13.18 -16.45
C GLU A 163 5.66 14.15 -16.78
N ASP A 164 5.64 14.70 -18.00
CA ASP A 164 6.56 15.75 -18.41
C ASP A 164 6.14 17.09 -17.82
N ASN A 165 6.95 18.13 -18.03
CA ASN A 165 6.68 19.47 -17.52
C ASN A 165 5.42 20.12 -18.12
N ILE A 166 4.73 19.45 -19.04
CA ILE A 166 3.52 19.89 -19.74
C ILE A 166 2.32 18.98 -19.35
N GLY A 167 2.53 17.99 -18.47
CA GLY A 167 1.52 17.04 -18.00
C GLY A 167 1.23 15.90 -18.98
N GLN A 168 2.12 15.66 -19.96
CA GLN A 168 2.02 14.50 -20.86
C GLN A 168 2.80 13.32 -20.30
N SER A 169 2.22 12.12 -20.38
CA SER A 169 2.91 10.88 -19.96
C SER A 169 4.15 10.62 -20.82
N ILE A 170 5.33 10.50 -20.20
CA ILE A 170 6.62 10.46 -20.91
C ILE A 170 7.15 9.04 -21.15
N PHE A 171 6.73 8.05 -20.37
CA PHE A 171 7.32 6.70 -20.40
C PHE A 171 6.27 5.59 -20.28
N ASN A 172 6.61 4.41 -20.79
CA ASN A 172 5.80 3.21 -20.61
C ASN A 172 5.76 2.86 -19.12
N THR A 173 4.62 3.10 -18.48
CA THR A 173 4.39 2.78 -17.06
C THR A 173 4.20 1.29 -16.82
N HIS A 174 4.18 0.49 -17.89
CA HIS A 174 3.97 -0.96 -17.85
C HIS A 174 5.26 -1.75 -17.62
N CYS A 175 5.18 -2.72 -16.71
CA CYS A 175 6.17 -3.77 -16.58
C CYS A 175 5.93 -4.87 -17.62
N HIS A 176 7.00 -5.37 -18.26
CA HIS A 176 6.99 -6.51 -19.19
C HIS A 176 7.78 -7.67 -18.61
#